data_AF-A0A917KIW1-F1
#
_entry.id   AF-A0A917KIW1-F1
#
_cell.length_a   1.000
_cell.length_b   1.000
_cell.length_c   1.000
_cell.angle_alpha   90.00
_cell.angle_beta   90.00
_cell.angle_gamma   90.00
#
_symmetry.space_group_name_H-M   'P 1'
#
loop_
_entity.id
_entity.type
_entity.pdbx_description
1 polymer ?
#
loop_
_entity_poly.entity_id
_entity_poly.type
_entity_poly.pdbx_seq_one_letter_code
_entity_poly.pdbx_strand_id
1 'polypeptide(L)'
;MDKVTGSGEGWLSDGLDVPGADSSLWVSGVDYIAGWREAREAADRLNRALLGAGFELSALRAVASTNEDGRGVVRLAGWPGAVERLAQLLEAHADGHGGAV
;
A
#
# COMPACT_ATOMS: atom_id res chain seq x y z
N MET A 1 28.66 -15.80 28.16
CA MET A 1 27.18 -15.62 28.29
C MET A 1 26.86 -14.36 27.53
N ASP A 2 26.81 -14.52 26.22
CA ASP A 2 26.89 -13.43 25.25
C ASP A 2 25.47 -13.14 24.80
N LYS A 3 24.98 -11.97 25.21
CA LYS A 3 23.65 -11.48 24.86
C LYS A 3 23.72 -10.98 23.41
N VAL A 4 23.36 -11.83 22.47
CA VAL A 4 23.14 -11.44 21.06
C VAL A 4 21.92 -10.52 21.02
N THR A 5 22.17 -9.21 20.94
CA THR A 5 21.15 -8.22 20.60
C THR A 5 20.98 -8.23 19.08
N GLY A 6 20.05 -9.06 18.59
CA GLY A 6 19.47 -8.89 17.27
C GLY A 6 18.56 -7.66 17.28
N SER A 7 19.15 -6.48 17.15
CA SER A 7 18.43 -5.22 16.96
C SER A 7 19.07 -4.52 15.76
N GLY A 8 18.57 -4.84 14.57
CA GLY A 8 19.18 -4.43 13.31
C GLY A 8 18.24 -4.38 12.11
N GLU A 9 16.92 -4.34 12.32
CA GLU A 9 15.92 -4.29 11.23
C GLU A 9 14.89 -3.18 11.46
N GLY A 10 15.30 -2.01 11.97
CA GLY A 10 14.41 -0.86 12.18
C GLY A 10 14.63 0.31 11.20
N TRP A 11 15.73 0.32 10.44
CA TRP A 11 16.26 1.56 9.86
C TRP A 11 15.73 1.92 8.46
N LEU A 12 14.81 1.12 7.91
CA LEU A 12 14.16 1.37 6.62
C LEU A 12 12.63 1.44 6.72
N SER A 13 12.07 1.31 7.92
CA SER A 13 10.63 1.43 8.11
C SER A 13 10.26 2.89 8.30
N ASP A 14 9.65 3.46 7.27
CA ASP A 14 9.13 4.83 7.25
C ASP A 14 7.80 4.98 8.03
N GLY A 15 7.45 3.99 8.86
CA GLY A 15 6.20 3.99 9.64
C GLY A 15 4.93 3.74 8.81
N LEU A 16 5.04 3.70 7.48
CA LEU A 16 3.97 3.33 6.55
C LEU A 16 3.88 1.82 6.31
N ASP A 17 4.59 1.01 7.08
CA ASP A 17 4.49 -0.45 7.03
C ASP A 17 3.16 -0.91 7.58
N VAL A 18 2.34 -1.45 6.69
CA VAL A 18 1.07 -2.06 7.06
C VAL A 18 1.44 -3.44 7.57
N PRO A 19 1.30 -3.75 8.87
CA PRO A 19 1.53 -5.10 9.35
C PRO A 19 0.67 -6.04 8.50
N GLY A 20 1.32 -6.99 7.83
CA GLY A 20 0.64 -7.99 7.02
C GLY A 20 -0.48 -8.61 7.85
N ALA A 21 -1.68 -8.66 7.28
CA ALA A 21 -2.83 -9.28 7.92
C ALA A 21 -2.41 -10.64 8.48
N ASP A 22 -2.69 -10.83 9.76
CA ASP A 22 -2.33 -11.93 10.64
C ASP A 22 -1.77 -13.18 9.94
N SER A 23 -0.47 -13.43 10.12
CA SER A 23 0.23 -14.65 9.68
C SER A 23 -0.35 -15.97 10.23
N SER A 24 -1.46 -15.93 10.97
CA SER A 24 -2.17 -17.05 11.58
C SER A 24 -3.34 -17.61 10.75
N LEU A 25 -3.66 -17.08 9.56
CA LEU A 25 -4.89 -17.42 8.82
C LEU A 25 -4.69 -18.13 7.48
N TRP A 26 -3.52 -18.73 7.22
CA TRP A 26 -3.28 -19.43 5.96
C TRP A 26 -4.17 -20.67 5.82
N VAL A 27 -5.19 -20.59 4.97
CA VAL A 27 -6.08 -21.71 4.66
C VAL A 27 -5.46 -22.56 3.56
N SER A 28 -5.27 -23.85 3.85
CA SER A 28 -4.76 -24.80 2.86
C SER A 28 -5.68 -24.87 1.64
N GLY A 29 -5.09 -24.77 0.44
CA GLY A 29 -5.82 -24.83 -0.84
C GLY A 29 -6.22 -23.47 -1.42
N VAL A 30 -5.97 -22.37 -0.70
CA VAL A 30 -6.16 -21.01 -1.21
C VAL A 30 -4.86 -20.51 -1.85
N ASP A 31 -4.95 -19.98 -3.07
CA ASP A 31 -3.80 -19.42 -3.79
C ASP A 31 -3.59 -17.94 -3.43
N TYR A 32 -3.01 -17.72 -2.24
CA TYR A 32 -2.60 -16.40 -1.79
C TYR A 32 -1.53 -15.76 -2.68
N ILE A 33 -0.72 -16.55 -3.39
CA ILE A 33 0.38 -16.02 -4.20
C ILE A 33 -0.14 -15.41 -5.50
N ALA A 34 -1.12 -16.06 -6.15
CA ALA A 34 -1.77 -15.52 -7.33
C ALA A 34 -2.47 -14.19 -7.02
N GLY A 35 -3.27 -14.14 -5.95
CA GLY A 35 -3.94 -12.91 -5.53
C GLY A 35 -2.96 -11.80 -5.15
N TRP A 36 -1.90 -12.13 -4.41
CA TRP A 36 -0.88 -11.15 -4.05
C TRP A 36 -0.15 -10.59 -5.28
N ARG A 37 0.14 -11.43 -6.29
CA ARG A 37 0.83 -10.99 -7.52
C ARG A 37 0.00 -9.98 -8.30
N GLU A 38 -1.30 -10.25 -8.48
CA GLU A 38 -2.22 -9.30 -9.11
C GLU A 38 -2.26 -7.96 -8.36
N ALA A 39 -2.39 -8.03 -7.02
CA ALA A 39 -2.36 -6.83 -6.18
C ALA A 39 -1.01 -6.10 -6.26
N ARG A 40 0.10 -6.82 -6.41
CA ARG A 40 1.44 -6.24 -6.55
C ARG A 40 1.58 -5.41 -7.81
N GLU A 41 1.12 -5.92 -8.94
CA GLU A 41 1.13 -5.18 -10.21
C GLU A 41 0.27 -3.91 -10.13
N ALA A 42 -0.91 -4.01 -9.53
CA ALA A 42 -1.80 -2.86 -9.32
C ALA A 42 -1.17 -1.82 -8.36
N ALA A 43 -0.58 -2.26 -7.25
CA ALA A 43 0.10 -1.39 -6.29
C ALA A 43 1.30 -0.67 -6.93
N ASP A 44 2.12 -1.37 -7.71
CA ASP A 44 3.28 -0.79 -8.40
C ASP A 44 2.85 0.23 -9.47
N ARG A 45 1.71 -0.01 -10.15
CA ARG A 45 1.12 0.99 -11.05
C ARG A 45 0.65 2.23 -10.28
N LEU A 46 -0.05 2.05 -9.15
CA LEU A 46 -0.52 3.17 -8.33
C LEU A 46 0.66 3.98 -7.77
N ASN A 47 1.70 3.33 -7.25
CA ASN A 47 2.91 4.00 -6.77
C ASN A 47 3.59 4.85 -7.86
N ARG A 48 3.67 4.35 -9.09
CA ARG A 48 4.18 5.15 -10.22
C ARG A 48 3.31 6.37 -10.52
N ALA A 49 1.98 6.23 -10.44
CA ALA A 49 1.07 7.36 -10.62
C ALA A 49 1.19 8.39 -9.50
N LEU A 50 1.33 7.94 -8.24
CA LEU A 50 1.57 8.82 -7.09
C LEU A 50 2.86 9.62 -7.23
N LEU A 51 3.96 8.96 -7.65
CA LEU A 51 5.21 9.64 -7.98
C LEU A 51 5.02 10.67 -9.09
N GLY A 52 4.31 10.32 -10.17
CA GLY A 52 3.99 11.23 -11.25
C GLY A 52 3.13 12.44 -10.83
N ALA A 53 2.33 12.29 -9.78
CA ALA A 53 1.52 13.34 -9.17
C ALA A 53 2.27 14.16 -8.09
N GLY A 54 3.56 13.87 -7.86
CA GLY A 54 4.41 14.62 -6.92
C GLY A 54 4.35 14.15 -5.46
N PHE A 55 3.86 12.93 -5.21
CA PHE A 55 3.95 12.31 -3.89
C PHE A 55 5.27 11.56 -3.73
N GLU A 56 5.86 11.66 -2.53
CA GLU A 56 6.95 10.79 -2.11
C GLU A 56 6.38 9.46 -1.56
N LEU A 57 7.00 8.33 -1.91
CA LEU A 57 6.56 7.02 -1.40
C LEU A 57 6.84 6.83 0.10
N SER A 58 7.67 7.70 0.68
CA SER A 58 7.86 7.85 2.14
C SER A 58 6.77 8.71 2.81
N ALA A 59 5.78 9.16 2.05
CA ALA A 59 4.65 9.92 2.59
C ALA A 59 3.30 9.30 2.24
N LEU A 60 3.24 8.59 1.12
CA LEU A 60 2.05 7.92 0.63
C LEU A 60 2.43 6.76 -0.29
N ARG A 61 2.05 5.54 0.05
CA ARG A 61 2.38 4.34 -0.73
C ARG A 61 1.24 3.33 -0.78
N ALA A 62 1.15 2.67 -1.91
CA ALA A 62 0.30 1.51 -2.14
C ALA A 62 1.08 0.23 -1.85
N VAL A 63 0.46 -0.69 -1.11
CA VAL A 63 1.01 -1.98 -0.70
C VAL A 63 0.07 -3.09 -1.12
N ALA A 64 0.63 -4.14 -1.72
CA ALA A 64 -0.12 -5.33 -2.07
C ALA A 64 -0.28 -6.26 -0.87
N SER A 65 -1.48 -6.78 -0.72
CA SER A 65 -1.89 -7.72 0.32
C SER A 65 -2.80 -8.76 -0.29
N THR A 66 -3.07 -9.82 0.45
CA THR A 66 -4.22 -10.71 0.21
C THR A 66 -5.20 -10.63 1.37
N ASN A 67 -6.47 -10.91 1.11
CA ASN A 67 -7.44 -11.18 2.17
C ASN A 67 -7.44 -12.67 2.56
N GLU A 68 -8.31 -13.05 3.50
CA GLU A 68 -8.46 -14.44 3.98
C GLU A 68 -8.85 -15.45 2.88
N ASP A 69 -9.57 -15.00 1.85
CA ASP A 69 -9.96 -15.81 0.69
C ASP A 69 -8.85 -15.93 -0.38
N GLY A 70 -7.68 -15.33 -0.16
CA GLY A 70 -6.59 -15.28 -1.14
C GLY A 70 -6.80 -14.28 -2.27
N ARG A 71 -7.81 -13.42 -2.19
CA ARG A 71 -8.03 -12.33 -3.17
C ARG A 71 -6.98 -11.24 -2.96
N GLY A 72 -6.42 -10.76 -4.06
CA GLY A 72 -5.54 -9.60 -4.08
C GLY A 72 -6.24 -8.33 -3.59
N VAL A 73 -5.58 -7.58 -2.72
CA VAL A 73 -6.04 -6.30 -2.18
C VAL A 73 -4.89 -5.30 -2.24
N VAL A 74 -5.17 -4.08 -2.71
CA VAL A 74 -4.23 -2.95 -2.61
C VAL A 74 -4.64 -2.08 -1.43
N ARG A 75 -3.72 -1.89 -0.49
CA ARG A 75 -3.90 -1.01 0.68
C ARG A 75 -3.06 0.24 0.50
N LEU A 76 -3.61 1.39 0.88
CA LEU A 76 -2.90 2.67 0.85
C LEU A 76 -2.53 3.06 2.28
N ALA A 77 -1.26 3.40 2.48
CA ALA A 77 -0.75 3.94 3.74
C ALA A 77 -0.10 5.29 3.47
N GLY A 78 -0.40 6.29 4.30
CA GLY A 78 0.22 7.61 4.17
C GLY A 78 0.02 8.47 5.39
N TRP A 79 0.87 9.49 5.52
CA TRP A 79 0.73 10.51 6.55
C TRP A 79 -0.51 11.37 6.27
N PRO A 80 -1.21 11.88 7.31
CA PRO A 80 -2.45 12.63 7.14
C PRO A 80 -2.35 13.77 6.12
N GLY A 81 -1.27 14.55 6.15
CA GLY A 81 -1.07 15.65 5.19
C GLY A 81 -0.82 15.21 3.74
N ALA A 82 -0.29 14.01 3.52
CA ALA A 82 -0.17 13.43 2.18
C ALA A 82 -1.51 12.87 1.70
N VAL A 83 -2.26 12.22 2.59
CA VAL A 83 -3.61 11.72 2.29
C VAL A 83 -4.57 12.87 1.94
N GLU A 84 -4.51 13.98 2.68
CA GLU A 84 -5.30 15.19 2.40
C GLU A 84 -5.02 15.76 1.01
N ARG A 85 -3.73 15.86 0.64
CA ARG A 85 -3.35 16.29 -0.72
C ARG A 85 -3.83 15.32 -1.81
N LEU A 86 -3.84 14.01 -1.53
CA LEU A 86 -4.40 13.03 -2.47
C LEU A 86 -5.90 13.24 -2.64
N ALA A 87 -6.64 13.46 -1.54
CA ALA A 87 -8.07 13.73 -1.60
C ALA A 87 -8.38 14.96 -2.47
N GLN A 88 -7.68 16.08 -2.22
CA GLN A 88 -7.84 17.31 -3.00
C GLN A 88 -7.55 17.11 -4.49
N LEU A 89 -6.55 16.31 -4.84
CA LEU A 89 -6.24 15.98 -6.24
C LEU A 89 -7.37 15.20 -6.90
N LEU A 90 -7.93 14.21 -6.19
CA LEU A 90 -9.05 13.40 -6.69
C LEU A 90 -10.32 14.24 -6.87
N GLU A 91 -10.62 15.12 -5.91
CA GLU A 91 -11.75 16.06 -5.96
C GLU A 91 -11.62 17.02 -7.14
N ALA A 92 -10.46 17.65 -7.31
CA ALA A 92 -10.21 18.56 -8.44
C ALA A 92 -10.38 17.87 -9.80
N HIS A 93 -10.01 16.59 -9.91
CA HIS A 93 -10.20 15.82 -11.13
C HIS A 93 -11.66 15.42 -11.36
N ALA A 94 -12.40 15.08 -10.29
CA ALA A 94 -13.83 14.79 -10.36
C ALA A 94 -14.63 16.00 -10.82
N ASP A 95 -14.32 17.20 -10.29
CA ASP A 95 -14.95 18.46 -10.66
C ASP A 95 -14.62 18.88 -12.10
N GLY A 96 -13.38 18.62 -12.55
CA GLY A 96 -12.95 18.90 -13.92
C GLY A 96 -13.62 18.03 -15.00
N HIS A 97 -14.17 16.87 -14.64
CA HIS A 97 -14.89 15.98 -15.57
C HIS A 97 -16.41 16.24 -15.59
N GLY A 98 -16.93 17.14 -14.74
CA GLY A 98 -18.33 17.55 -14.71
C GLY A 98 -18.76 18.54 -15.81
N GLY A 99 -17.86 18.84 -16.77
CA GLY A 99 -18.05 19.82 -17.83
C GLY A 99 -18.10 19.22 -19.23
N ALA A 100 -18.96 18.21 -19.47
CA ALA A 100 -19.40 17.86 -20.82
C ALA A 100 -20.83 17.28 -20.75
N VAL A 101 -21.81 18.15 -21.00
CA VAL A 101 -23.16 17.79 -21.44
C VAL A 101 -23.17 17.44 -22.92
#